data_AF-A0A7C1PIJ7-F1
#
_entry.id   AF-A0A7C1PIJ7-F1
#
_cell.length_a   1.000
_cell.length_b   1.000
_cell.length_c   1.000
_cell.angle_alpha   90.00
_cell.angle_beta   90.00
_cell.angle_gamma   90.00
#
_symmetry.space_group_name_H-M   'P 1'
#
loop_
_entity.id
_entity.type
_entity.pdbx_description
1 polymer ?
#
loop_
_entity_poly.entity_id
_entity_poly.type
_entity_poly.pdbx_seq_one_letter_code
_entity_poly.pdbx_strand_id
1 'polypeptide(L)'
;NQRRAEILLREILEKYPNSDKIADVAYQLGDIYESRAFRQYDRAARYFERAYQWMKGGRTDARLRAAILYDRYLNDRTKAIELYREHIAHDTDPDRIRQAERRLAELTGKK
;
A
#
# COMPACT_ATOMS: atom_id res chain seq x y z
N ASN A 1 5.41 10.96 18.73
CA ASN A 1 6.45 9.94 18.43
C ASN A 1 5.85 8.74 17.72
N GLN A 2 6.39 8.39 16.55
CA GLN A 2 5.86 7.32 15.68
C GLN A 2 5.83 5.93 16.33
N ARG A 3 6.78 5.62 17.24
CA ARG A 3 6.76 4.36 18.01
C ARG A 3 5.51 4.19 18.89
N ARG A 4 5.02 5.27 19.50
CA ARG A 4 3.78 5.21 20.30
C ARG A 4 2.56 5.01 19.41
N ALA A 5 2.55 5.65 18.25
CA ALA A 5 1.49 5.48 17.25
C ALA A 5 1.47 4.03 16.71
N GLU A 6 2.63 3.45 16.39
CA GLU A 6 2.73 2.04 15.97
C GLU A 6 2.07 1.09 16.98
N ILE A 7 2.41 1.23 18.27
CA ILE A 7 1.88 0.36 19.33
C ILE A 7 0.36 0.49 19.42
N LEU A 8 -0.15 1.72 19.48
CA LEU A 8 -1.58 1.98 19.59
C LEU A 8 -2.37 1.46 18.38
N LEU A 9 -1.86 1.68 17.17
CA LEU A 9 -2.53 1.23 15.95
C LEU A 9 -2.56 -0.30 15.84
N ARG A 10 -1.49 -0.98 16.26
CA ARG A 10 -1.48 -2.44 16.36
C ARG A 10 -2.50 -2.96 17.37
N GLU A 11 -2.57 -2.31 18.54
CA GLU A 11 -3.56 -2.65 19.57
C GLU A 11 -5.00 -2.45 19.06
N ILE A 12 -5.26 -1.42 18.24
CA ILE A 12 -6.56 -1.22 17.60
C ILE A 12 -6.91 -2.36 16.65
N LEU A 13 -5.97 -2.82 15.81
CA LEU A 13 -6.20 -3.96 14.91
C LEU A 13 -6.50 -5.25 15.68
N GLU A 14 -5.85 -5.45 16.82
CA GLU A 14 -6.06 -6.63 17.67
C GLU A 14 -7.40 -6.58 18.43
N LYS A 15 -7.75 -5.41 18.98
CA LYS A 15 -8.97 -5.24 19.77
C LYS A 15 -10.24 -5.07 18.94
N TYR A 16 -10.13 -4.50 17.74
CA TYR A 16 -11.27 -4.14 16.91
C TYR A 16 -11.15 -4.69 15.47
N PRO A 17 -10.98 -6.01 15.28
CA PRO A 17 -10.69 -6.60 13.96
C PRO A 17 -11.84 -6.46 12.94
N ASN A 18 -13.06 -6.19 13.40
CA ASN A 18 -14.24 -6.04 12.54
C ASN A 18 -14.69 -4.58 12.36
N SER A 19 -13.93 -3.62 12.88
CA SER A 19 -14.26 -2.20 12.70
C SER A 19 -14.14 -1.81 11.23
N ASP A 20 -15.03 -0.93 10.80
CA ASP A 20 -14.94 -0.14 9.58
C ASP A 20 -13.60 0.60 9.40
N LYS A 21 -12.93 0.95 10.50
CA LYS A 21 -11.68 1.72 10.49
C LYS A 21 -10.41 0.87 10.36
N ILE A 22 -10.51 -0.45 10.33
CA ILE A 22 -9.31 -1.31 10.26
C ILE A 22 -8.50 -1.05 8.98
N ALA A 23 -9.17 -0.68 7.89
CA ALA A 23 -8.50 -0.32 6.63
C ALA A 23 -7.65 0.95 6.80
N ASP A 24 -8.20 1.98 7.44
CA ASP A 24 -7.50 3.23 7.72
C ASP A 24 -6.33 3.03 8.69
N VAL A 25 -6.54 2.20 9.72
CA VAL A 25 -5.50 1.87 10.70
C VAL A 25 -4.35 1.10 10.02
N ALA A 26 -4.67 0.15 9.14
CA ALA A 26 -3.67 -0.55 8.35
C ALA A 26 -2.91 0.41 7.41
N TYR A 27 -3.60 1.35 6.79
CA TYR A 27 -2.97 2.38 5.95
C TYR A 27 -1.97 3.23 6.76
N GLN A 28 -2.37 3.70 7.94
CA GLN A 28 -1.51 4.49 8.82
C GLN A 28 -0.30 3.70 9.33
N LEU A 29 -0.45 2.39 9.59
CA LEU A 29 0.68 1.53 9.90
C LEU A 29 1.65 1.41 8.72
N GLY A 30 1.12 1.28 7.50
CA GLY A 30 1.90 1.33 6.27
C GLY A 30 2.78 2.58 6.20
N ASP A 31 2.19 3.75 6.45
CA ASP A 31 2.89 5.03 6.51
C ASP A 31 4.02 5.07 7.54
N ILE A 32 3.74 4.59 8.75
CA ILE A 32 4.72 4.56 9.83
C ILE A 32 5.91 3.67 9.45
N TYR A 33 5.65 2.49 8.88
CA TYR A 33 6.72 1.57 8.50
C TYR A 33 7.51 2.05 7.28
N GLU A 34 6.87 2.76 6.35
CA GLU A 34 7.58 3.39 5.22
C GLU A 34 8.47 4.56 5.66
N SER A 35 8.08 5.24 6.74
CA SER A 35 8.75 6.45 7.20
C SER A 35 10.25 6.26 7.45
N ARG A 36 11.01 7.37 7.36
CA ARG A 36 12.46 7.39 7.53
C ARG A 36 12.94 6.80 8.87
N ALA A 37 12.12 6.83 9.90
CA ALA A 37 12.47 6.28 11.21
C ALA A 37 12.49 4.75 11.24
N PHE A 38 11.67 4.10 10.42
CA PHE A 38 11.55 2.65 10.38
C PHE A 38 12.19 2.04 9.14
N ARG A 39 11.93 2.60 7.95
CA ARG A 39 12.39 2.09 6.64
C ARG A 39 12.10 0.59 6.44
N GLN A 40 11.00 0.11 7.02
CA GLN A 40 10.57 -1.28 6.93
C GLN A 40 9.62 -1.45 5.76
N TYR A 41 10.16 -1.35 4.55
CA TYR A 41 9.37 -1.32 3.31
C TYR A 41 8.56 -2.61 3.08
N ASP A 42 9.06 -3.77 3.50
CA ASP A 42 8.31 -5.04 3.43
C ASP A 42 7.07 -4.99 4.31
N ARG A 43 7.19 -4.52 5.56
CA ARG A 43 6.04 -4.36 6.45
C ARG A 43 5.08 -3.31 5.91
N ALA A 44 5.60 -2.18 5.45
CA ALA A 44 4.79 -1.12 4.86
C ALA A 44 3.92 -1.66 3.71
N ALA A 45 4.53 -2.39 2.77
CA ALA A 45 3.83 -2.97 1.64
C ALA A 45 2.71 -3.92 2.09
N ARG A 46 2.98 -4.82 3.04
CA ARG A 46 1.96 -5.74 3.58
C ARG A 46 0.80 -5.04 4.28
N TYR A 47 1.07 -3.94 4.98
CA TYR A 47 0.02 -3.15 5.63
C TYR A 47 -0.83 -2.38 4.61
N PHE A 48 -0.23 -1.83 3.55
CA PHE A 48 -0.99 -1.26 2.44
C PHE A 48 -1.82 -2.30 1.70
N GLU A 49 -1.31 -3.54 1.57
CA GLU A 49 -2.10 -4.65 1.01
C GLU A 49 -3.36 -4.93 1.82
N ARG A 50 -3.20 -5.09 3.14
CA ARG A 50 -4.33 -5.28 4.04
C ARG A 50 -5.32 -4.11 3.99
N ALA A 51 -4.81 -2.88 3.89
CA ALA A 51 -5.65 -1.69 3.85
C ALA A 51 -6.63 -1.74 2.68
N TYR A 52 -6.18 -2.01 1.45
CA TYR A 52 -7.10 -2.09 0.30
C TYR A 52 -7.96 -3.36 0.31
N GLN A 53 -7.52 -4.46 0.93
CA GLN A 53 -8.31 -5.68 1.08
C GLN A 53 -9.49 -5.49 2.04
N TRP A 54 -9.30 -4.74 3.12
CA TRP A 54 -10.34 -4.47 4.12
C TRP A 54 -11.25 -3.30 3.78
N MET A 55 -10.86 -2.47 2.81
CA MET A 55 -11.61 -1.27 2.46
C MET A 55 -12.91 -1.62 1.70
N LYS A 56 -14.05 -1.29 2.31
CA LYS A 56 -15.38 -1.43 1.69
C LYS A 56 -15.74 -0.18 0.86
N GLY A 57 -15.08 0.01 -0.28
CA GLY A 57 -15.37 1.11 -1.20
C GLY A 57 -14.11 1.81 -1.71
N GLY A 58 -13.92 1.82 -3.03
CA GLY A 58 -12.69 2.23 -3.69
C GLY A 58 -12.48 3.74 -3.71
N ARG A 59 -11.45 4.22 -2.99
CA ARG A 59 -10.80 5.52 -3.23
C ARG A 59 -9.47 5.70 -2.48
N THR A 60 -8.70 4.63 -2.30
CA THR A 60 -7.42 4.70 -1.59
C THR A 60 -6.27 4.30 -2.50
N ASP A 61 -5.20 5.08 -2.42
CA ASP A 61 -3.93 4.89 -3.11
C ASP A 61 -3.07 3.78 -2.49
N ALA A 62 -3.54 3.08 -1.45
CA ALA A 62 -2.84 1.97 -0.81
C ALA A 62 -2.30 0.94 -1.81
N ARG A 63 -3.09 0.57 -2.82
CA ARG A 63 -2.64 -0.39 -3.83
C ARG A 63 -1.49 0.17 -4.67
N LEU A 64 -1.57 1.43 -5.06
CA LEU A 64 -0.51 2.13 -5.78
C LEU A 64 0.76 2.24 -4.93
N ARG A 65 0.62 2.57 -3.64
CA ARG A 65 1.73 2.64 -2.70
C ARG A 65 2.39 1.30 -2.46
N ALA A 66 1.61 0.23 -2.30
CA ALA A 66 2.14 -1.14 -2.24
C ALA A 66 2.94 -1.46 -3.51
N ALA A 67 2.39 -1.17 -4.71
CA ALA A 67 3.08 -1.38 -5.97
C ALA A 67 4.42 -0.61 -6.06
N ILE A 68 4.43 0.66 -5.65
CA ILE A 68 5.64 1.50 -5.61
C ILE A 68 6.68 0.92 -4.66
N LEU A 69 6.27 0.40 -3.50
CA LEU A 69 7.18 -0.21 -2.54
C LEU A 69 7.83 -1.48 -3.09
N TYR A 70 7.04 -2.34 -3.73
CA TYR A 70 7.55 -3.55 -4.37
C TYR A 70 8.53 -3.24 -5.51
N ASP A 71 8.20 -2.25 -6.34
CA ASP A 71 9.02 -1.77 -7.46
C ASP A 71 10.35 -1.16 -6.98
N ARG A 72 10.29 -0.18 -6.08
CA ARG A 72 11.46 0.67 -5.76
C ARG A 72 12.34 0.16 -4.64
N TYR A 73 11.78 -0.56 -3.68
CA TYR A 73 12.49 -0.91 -2.44
C TYR A 73 12.68 -2.40 -2.24
N LEU A 74 11.74 -3.23 -2.70
CA LEU A 74 11.78 -4.68 -2.50
C LEU A 74 12.32 -5.44 -3.71
N ASN A 75 12.54 -4.76 -4.83
CA ASN A 75 13.00 -5.35 -6.10
C ASN A 75 12.10 -6.51 -6.58
N ASP A 76 10.83 -6.54 -6.15
CA ASP A 76 9.87 -7.55 -6.57
C ASP A 76 9.06 -7.02 -7.76
N ARG A 77 9.69 -7.10 -8.93
CA ARG A 77 9.12 -6.61 -10.18
C ARG A 77 7.83 -7.36 -10.55
N THR A 78 7.77 -8.66 -10.27
CA THR A 78 6.60 -9.48 -10.59
C THR A 78 5.38 -9.00 -9.82
N LYS A 79 5.52 -8.86 -8.50
CA LYS A 79 4.42 -8.41 -7.64
C LYS A 79 4.06 -6.94 -7.90
N ALA A 80 5.05 -6.09 -8.20
CA ALA A 80 4.79 -4.71 -8.59
C ALA A 80 3.92 -4.62 -9.86
N ILE A 81 4.24 -5.41 -10.90
CA ILE A 81 3.46 -5.44 -12.16
C ILE A 81 2.01 -5.87 -11.90
N GLU A 82 1.80 -6.89 -11.08
CA GLU A 82 0.47 -7.37 -10.69
C GLU A 82 -0.33 -6.26 -10.01
N LEU A 83 0.23 -5.63 -8.97
CA LEU A 83 -0.45 -4.58 -8.22
C LEU A 83 -0.71 -3.32 -9.07
N TYR A 84 0.19 -2.96 -9.99
CA TYR A 84 -0.05 -1.86 -10.93
C TYR A 84 -1.23 -2.14 -11.85
N ARG A 85 -1.35 -3.37 -12.39
CA ARG A 85 -2.50 -3.77 -13.22
C ARG A 85 -3.81 -3.72 -12.44
N GLU A 86 -3.81 -4.27 -11.24
CA GLU A 86 -4.98 -4.22 -10.36
C GLU A 86 -5.35 -2.79 -9.95
N HIS A 87 -4.37 -1.91 -9.77
CA HIS A 87 -4.64 -0.51 -9.47
C HIS A 87 -5.36 0.17 -10.63
N ILE A 88 -4.86 0.00 -11.85
CA ILE A 88 -5.48 0.56 -13.07
C ILE A 88 -6.93 0.05 -13.24
N ALA A 89 -7.19 -1.22 -12.93
CA ALA A 89 -8.52 -1.81 -13.09
C ALA A 89 -9.57 -1.33 -12.08
N HIS A 90 -9.16 -0.83 -10.92
CA HIS A 90 -10.06 -0.55 -9.80
C HIS A 90 -10.05 0.91 -9.33
N ASP A 91 -9.00 1.68 -9.63
CA ASP A 91 -8.99 3.11 -9.32
C ASP A 91 -9.86 3.88 -10.32
N THR A 92 -10.36 5.03 -9.88
CA THR A 92 -11.15 5.96 -10.69
C THR A 92 -10.44 7.29 -10.88
N ASP A 93 -9.34 7.52 -10.17
CA ASP A 93 -8.51 8.72 -10.28
C ASP A 93 -7.60 8.63 -11.54
N PRO A 94 -7.83 9.47 -12.56
CA PRO A 94 -7.07 9.42 -13.80
C PRO A 94 -5.57 9.73 -13.62
N ASP A 95 -5.19 10.54 -12.63
CA ASP A 95 -3.78 10.87 -12.39
C ASP A 95 -3.02 9.67 -11.83
N ARG A 96 -3.65 8.94 -10.90
CA ARG A 96 -3.08 7.72 -10.31
C ARG A 96 -2.99 6.59 -11.34
N ILE A 97 -4.03 6.43 -12.17
CA ILE A 97 -4.03 5.47 -13.28
C ILE A 97 -2.88 5.78 -14.24
N ARG A 98 -2.72 7.04 -14.70
CA ARG A 98 -1.61 7.43 -15.58
C ARG A 98 -0.24 7.15 -14.97
N GLN A 99 -0.09 7.40 -13.66
CA GLN A 99 1.16 7.08 -12.96
C GLN A 99 1.45 5.58 -12.98
N ALA A 100 0.45 4.75 -12.69
CA ALA A 100 0.58 3.31 -12.69
C ALA A 100 0.85 2.75 -14.10
N GLU A 101 0.16 3.24 -15.13
CA GLU A 101 0.35 2.85 -16.53
C GLU A 101 1.78 3.16 -16.99
N ARG A 102 2.28 4.36 -16.68
CA ARG A 102 3.66 4.74 -17.02
C ARG A 102 4.67 3.79 -16.38
N ARG A 103 4.54 3.52 -15.07
CA ARG A 103 5.46 2.58 -14.38
C ARG A 103 5.32 1.16 -14.91
N LEU A 104 4.10 0.71 -15.20
CA LEU A 104 3.85 -0.60 -15.78
C LEU A 104 4.51 -0.75 -17.16
N ALA A 105 4.45 0.27 -18.01
CA ALA A 105 5.13 0.27 -19.31
C ALA A 105 6.66 0.24 -19.14
N GLU A 106 7.23 1.03 -18.22
CA GLU A 106 8.67 0.99 -17.90
C GLU A 106 9.11 -0.40 -17.38
N LEU A 107 8.27 -1.04 -16.56
CA LEU A 107 8.51 -2.37 -15.98
C LEU A 107 8.21 -3.54 -16.93
N THR A 108 7.52 -3.34 -18.04
CA THR A 108 7.26 -4.43 -19.01
C THR A 108 8.06 -4.25 -20.31
N GLY A 109 8.42 -3.02 -20.65
CA GLY A 109 9.22 -2.66 -21.83
C GLY A 109 10.74 -2.81 -21.65
N LYS A 110 11.26 -2.91 -20.42
CA LYS A 110 12.64 -3.34 -20.17
C LYS A 110 12.80 -4.83 -20.51
N LYS A 111 13.07 -5.12 -21.78
CA LYS A 111 13.63 -6.39 -22.27
C LYS A 111 15.10 -6.17 -22.63
#